data_AF-A0A520JWH7-F1
#
_entry.id   AF-A0A520JWH7-F1
#
_cell.length_a   1.000
_cell.length_b   1.000
_cell.length_c   1.000
_cell.angle_alpha   90.00
_cell.angle_beta   90.00
_cell.angle_gamma   90.00
#
_symmetry.space_group_name_H-M   'P 1'
#
loop_
_entity.id
_entity.type
_entity.pdbx_description
1 polymer ?
#
loop_
_entity_poly.entity_id
_entity_poly.type
_entity_poly.pdbx_seq_one_letter_code
_entity_poly.pdbx_strand_id
1 'polypeptide(L)'
;MNKNIMIPLVTLMILAMVGAASAADDAVIDKIEVRGNLESIAIGDGANDAIEWNATNFAAFWYDLDDNLQTEKLTLKAGVLNATTDDRTIDEDALNYTTKPVYQQYELNEAGLLLEVGVANRTGYFIEGWMADKYVAIDNNADKLVKLLVEFEDDDKKTLSTGEAWDLGGGFSLTAQQIDLEGEKCWL
;
A
#
# COMPACT_ATOMS: atom_id res chain seq x y z
N MET A 1 -16.12 7.45 -30.23
CA MET A 1 -16.22 8.49 -29.19
C MET A 1 -15.00 8.37 -28.30
N ASN A 2 -13.99 9.20 -28.55
CA ASN A 2 -12.80 9.27 -27.71
C ASN A 2 -13.21 9.87 -26.37
N LYS A 3 -13.16 9.05 -25.31
CA LYS A 3 -13.19 9.59 -23.94
C LYS A 3 -11.76 9.99 -23.62
N ASN A 4 -11.50 11.28 -23.59
CA ASN A 4 -10.27 11.84 -23.05
C ASN A 4 -10.17 11.38 -21.59
N ILE A 5 -9.29 10.42 -21.32
CA ILE A 5 -8.90 10.03 -19.98
C ILE A 5 -8.10 11.22 -19.44
N MET A 6 -8.72 11.96 -18.53
CA MET A 6 -8.07 13.03 -17.79
C MET A 6 -7.19 12.36 -16.74
N ILE A 7 -5.92 12.16 -17.06
CA ILE A 7 -4.91 11.74 -16.08
C ILE A 7 -4.77 12.91 -15.11
N PRO A 8 -5.13 12.78 -13.81
CA PRO A 8 -4.83 13.82 -12.85
C PRO A 8 -3.31 13.94 -12.80
N LEU A 9 -2.81 15.14 -13.11
CA LEU A 9 -1.40 15.48 -13.02
C LEU A 9 -1.01 15.41 -11.54
N VAL A 10 -0.57 14.23 -11.06
CA VAL A 10 0.04 14.08 -9.74
C VAL A 10 1.28 14.96 -9.76
N THR A 11 1.22 16.06 -9.02
CA THR A 11 2.33 16.99 -8.93
C THR A 11 3.38 16.30 -8.08
N LEU A 12 4.43 15.79 -8.74
CA LEU A 12 5.58 15.16 -8.09
C LEU A 12 6.15 16.13 -7.06
N MET A 13 5.90 15.87 -5.77
CA MET A 13 6.58 16.60 -4.71
C MET A 13 8.08 16.29 -4.82
N ILE A 14 8.84 17.31 -5.19
CA ILE A 14 10.29 17.26 -5.19
C ILE A 14 10.71 16.98 -3.74
N LEU A 15 11.22 15.78 -3.50
CA LEU A 15 11.88 15.41 -2.26
C LEU A 15 13.05 16.38 -2.05
N ALA A 16 12.87 17.35 -1.17
CA ALA A 16 13.96 18.21 -0.72
C ALA A 16 14.88 17.36 0.17
N MET A 17 15.76 16.58 -0.45
CA MET A 17 16.92 16.02 0.23
C MET A 17 17.75 17.21 0.71
N VAL A 18 17.68 17.52 2.01
CA VAL A 18 18.63 18.43 2.63
C VAL A 18 19.95 17.68 2.73
N GLY A 19 20.67 17.59 1.61
CA GLY A 19 22.06 17.18 1.60
C GLY A 19 22.87 18.25 2.29
N ALA A 20 23.15 18.08 3.57
CA ALA A 20 24.20 18.84 4.23
C ALA A 20 25.52 18.47 3.56
N ALA A 21 25.94 19.27 2.58
CA ALA A 21 27.29 19.24 2.06
C ALA A 21 28.25 19.69 3.19
N SER A 22 28.69 18.73 3.99
CA SER A 22 29.80 18.86 4.91
C SER A 22 30.60 17.57 4.81
N ALA A 23 31.78 17.65 4.23
CA ALA A 23 32.73 16.56 4.22
C ALA A 23 33.26 16.34 5.65
N ALA A 24 32.59 15.48 6.41
CA ALA A 24 33.13 14.73 7.54
C ALA A 24 32.02 13.82 8.08
N ASP A 25 32.39 12.58 8.37
CA ASP A 25 31.61 11.53 9.01
C ASP A 25 30.52 10.87 8.15
N ASP A 26 30.57 9.54 8.19
CA ASP A 26 29.57 8.58 7.72
C ASP A 26 28.30 8.81 8.54
N ALA A 27 27.58 9.90 8.26
CA ALA A 27 26.34 10.24 8.92
C ALA A 27 25.31 9.18 8.54
N VAL A 28 25.26 8.12 9.35
CA VAL A 28 24.18 7.15 9.35
C VAL A 28 22.89 7.95 9.48
N ILE A 29 22.09 7.97 8.41
CA ILE A 29 20.75 8.54 8.47
C ILE A 29 19.92 7.56 9.31
N ASP A 30 19.85 7.80 10.62
CA ASP A 30 19.09 6.95 11.55
C ASP A 30 17.57 7.08 11.36
N LYS A 31 17.10 8.13 10.66
CA LYS A 31 15.68 8.36 10.42
C LYS A 31 15.42 9.23 9.18
N ILE A 32 14.46 8.81 8.37
CA ILE A 32 13.87 9.60 7.29
C ILE A 32 12.49 10.09 7.75
N GLU A 33 12.14 11.33 7.40
CA GLU A 33 10.82 11.90 7.66
C GLU A 33 10.10 12.19 6.33
N VAL A 34 8.91 11.62 6.18
CA VAL A 34 7.99 11.90 5.07
C VAL A 34 6.85 12.75 5.60
N ARG A 35 6.55 13.87 4.95
CA ARG A 35 5.56 14.85 5.39
C ARG A 35 4.36 14.86 4.45
N GLY A 36 3.17 15.09 5.01
CA GLY A 36 1.97 15.40 4.23
C GLY A 36 1.86 16.88 3.91
N ASN A 37 0.80 17.22 3.18
CA ASN A 37 0.45 18.59 2.85
C ASN A 37 0.24 19.40 4.12
N LEU A 38 0.72 20.65 4.07
CA LEU A 38 0.48 21.61 5.12
C LEU A 38 -0.95 22.14 5.00
N GLU A 39 -1.63 22.22 6.13
CA GLU A 39 -2.99 22.73 6.21
C GLU A 39 -2.97 24.09 6.89
N SER A 40 -3.54 25.08 6.22
CA SER A 40 -3.64 26.43 6.75
C SER A 40 -4.97 26.61 7.48
N ILE A 41 -4.91 27.12 8.70
CA ILE A 41 -6.10 27.49 9.47
C ILE A 41 -6.63 28.80 8.87
N ALA A 42 -7.88 28.80 8.40
CA ALA A 42 -8.53 30.04 7.99
C ALA A 42 -8.73 30.93 9.21
N ILE A 43 -8.29 32.20 9.11
CA ILE A 43 -8.48 33.21 10.16
C ILE A 43 -9.78 33.94 9.85
N GLY A 44 -10.87 33.58 10.54
CA GLY A 44 -12.20 34.16 10.35
C GLY A 44 -13.21 33.65 11.38
N ASP A 45 -14.40 34.26 11.39
CA ASP A 45 -15.50 33.87 12.27
C ASP A 45 -16.17 32.61 11.70
N GLY A 46 -15.69 31.43 12.12
CA GLY A 46 -16.18 30.14 11.65
C GLY A 46 -15.24 28.98 11.95
N ALA A 47 -15.81 27.80 12.18
CA ALA A 47 -15.09 26.53 12.26
C ALA A 47 -14.48 26.18 10.88
N ASN A 48 -13.23 25.73 10.84
CA ASN A 48 -12.63 25.19 9.61
C ASN A 48 -13.35 23.89 9.20
N ASP A 49 -13.38 23.61 7.89
CA ASP A 49 -13.83 22.31 7.37
C ASP A 49 -12.96 21.17 7.93
N ALA A 50 -13.45 19.94 7.80
CA ALA A 50 -12.67 18.77 8.14
C ALA A 50 -11.41 18.72 7.26
N ILE A 51 -10.28 18.41 7.88
CA ILE A 51 -9.01 18.23 7.20
C ILE A 51 -8.79 16.75 7.03
N GLU A 52 -8.45 16.32 5.82
CA GLU A 52 -8.17 14.91 5.51
C GLU A 52 -6.81 14.78 4.82
N TRP A 53 -5.96 13.94 5.40
CA TRP A 53 -4.80 13.39 4.71
C TRP A 53 -5.12 11.98 4.21
N ASN A 54 -4.79 11.72 2.95
CA ASN A 54 -4.84 10.41 2.30
C ASN A 54 -3.62 10.30 1.36
N ALA A 55 -3.51 9.23 0.57
CA ALA A 55 -2.29 9.01 -0.21
C ALA A 55 -2.03 10.07 -1.30
N THR A 56 -3.06 10.87 -1.67
CA THR A 56 -2.91 11.96 -2.66
C THR A 56 -2.19 13.20 -2.11
N ASN A 57 -2.21 13.39 -0.79
CA ASN A 57 -1.65 14.57 -0.12
C ASN A 57 -0.77 14.22 1.09
N PHE A 58 -0.55 12.94 1.36
CA PHE A 58 0.43 12.47 2.33
C PHE A 58 1.14 11.24 1.78
N ALA A 59 2.32 11.47 1.19
CA ALA A 59 3.10 10.48 0.46
C ALA A 59 3.64 9.31 1.31
N ALA A 60 3.44 9.33 2.63
CA ALA A 60 3.75 8.19 3.47
C ALA A 60 2.69 7.09 3.36
N PHE A 61 1.41 7.45 3.14
CA PHE A 61 0.36 6.45 3.03
C PHE A 61 0.51 5.62 1.77
N TRP A 62 0.21 4.33 1.90
CA TRP A 62 0.36 3.39 0.80
C TRP A 62 -0.56 3.77 -0.36
N TYR A 63 0.01 3.73 -1.58
CA TYR A 63 -0.66 4.00 -2.83
C TYR A 63 -0.18 3.03 -3.90
N ASP A 64 -1.14 2.40 -4.58
CA ASP A 64 -0.88 1.65 -5.80
C ASP A 64 -1.04 2.58 -7.02
N LEU A 65 0.01 2.71 -7.83
CA LEU A 65 -0.02 3.59 -8.99
C LEU A 65 -0.79 2.98 -10.17
N ASP A 66 -0.73 1.67 -10.32
CA ASP A 66 -1.23 0.98 -11.51
C ASP A 66 -2.76 0.83 -11.40
N ASP A 67 -3.24 0.46 -10.22
CA ASP A 67 -4.67 0.30 -9.94
C ASP A 67 -5.32 1.53 -9.27
N ASN A 68 -4.53 2.57 -8.97
CA ASN A 68 -4.99 3.78 -8.31
C ASN A 68 -5.70 3.44 -6.98
N LEU A 69 -5.10 2.54 -6.19
CA LEU A 69 -5.62 2.09 -4.90
C LEU A 69 -4.96 2.82 -3.74
N GLN A 70 -5.76 3.09 -2.71
CA GLN A 70 -5.34 3.61 -1.41
C GLN A 70 -6.35 3.19 -0.37
N THR A 71 -5.94 3.14 0.89
CA THR A 71 -6.76 2.62 1.99
C THR A 71 -6.79 3.55 3.20
N GLU A 72 -5.69 4.25 3.46
CA GLU A 72 -5.49 5.06 4.66
C GLU A 72 -6.05 6.48 4.54
N LYS A 73 -6.66 6.96 5.63
CA LYS A 73 -7.06 8.35 5.83
C LYS A 73 -6.78 8.78 7.26
N LEU A 74 -6.24 9.97 7.43
CA LEU A 74 -6.14 10.67 8.72
C LEU A 74 -7.00 11.93 8.64
N THR A 75 -7.97 12.05 9.54
CA THR A 75 -8.95 13.13 9.52
C THR A 75 -8.98 13.89 10.83
N LEU A 76 -8.86 15.22 10.76
CA LEU A 76 -9.30 16.13 11.82
C LEU A 76 -10.72 16.57 11.51
N LYS A 77 -11.63 16.41 12.47
CA LYS A 77 -13.03 16.84 12.30
C LYS A 77 -13.13 18.35 12.09
N ALA A 78 -14.20 18.78 11.42
CA ALA A 78 -14.50 20.19 11.25
C ALA A 78 -14.60 20.90 12.62
N GLY A 79 -14.06 22.12 12.69
CA GLY A 79 -14.08 22.95 13.89
C GLY A 79 -13.03 22.63 14.95
N VAL A 80 -12.22 21.57 14.79
CA VAL A 80 -11.09 21.28 15.69
C VAL A 80 -10.06 22.40 15.65
N LEU A 81 -9.76 22.91 14.46
CA LEU A 81 -8.89 24.07 14.32
C LEU A 81 -9.74 25.34 14.33
N ASN A 82 -9.54 26.18 15.34
CA ASN A 82 -10.21 27.48 15.46
C ASN A 82 -9.18 28.58 15.77
N ALA A 83 -9.01 29.51 14.84
CA ALA A 83 -8.06 30.61 14.98
C ALA A 83 -8.46 31.63 16.07
N THR A 84 -9.74 31.68 16.46
CA THR A 84 -10.25 32.67 17.43
C THR A 84 -9.93 32.31 18.88
N THR A 85 -9.73 31.02 19.17
CA THR A 85 -9.46 30.52 20.54
C THR A 85 -7.99 30.22 20.80
N ASP A 86 -7.12 30.27 19.79
CA ASP A 86 -5.73 29.73 19.80
C ASP A 86 -5.68 28.32 20.43
N ASP A 87 -6.74 27.55 20.21
CA ASP A 87 -6.83 26.21 20.77
C ASP A 87 -5.91 25.27 20.00
N ARG A 88 -4.99 24.65 20.74
CA ARG A 88 -4.02 23.67 20.25
C ARG A 88 -4.32 22.28 20.78
N THR A 89 -5.52 22.08 21.31
CA THR A 89 -6.02 20.83 21.85
C THR A 89 -6.91 20.16 20.82
N ILE A 90 -6.70 18.87 20.59
CA ILE A 90 -7.62 18.06 19.80
C ILE A 90 -8.52 17.34 20.80
N ASP A 91 -9.82 17.60 20.71
CA ASP A 91 -10.81 16.93 21.55
C ASP A 91 -10.87 15.41 21.28
N GLU A 92 -11.43 14.68 22.24
CA GLU A 92 -11.70 13.25 22.09
C GLU A 92 -12.52 12.97 20.81
N ASP A 93 -12.21 11.86 20.14
CA ASP A 93 -12.79 11.44 18.86
C ASP A 93 -12.63 12.43 17.69
N ALA A 94 -11.83 13.49 17.84
CA ALA A 94 -11.71 14.54 16.82
C ALA A 94 -10.54 14.33 15.84
N LEU A 95 -9.62 13.41 16.15
CA LEU A 95 -8.58 12.90 15.24
C LEU A 95 -8.84 11.42 14.97
N ASN A 96 -9.07 11.08 13.70
CA ASN A 96 -9.42 9.72 13.29
C ASN A 96 -8.43 9.23 12.24
N TYR A 97 -7.76 8.12 12.52
CA TYR A 97 -7.07 7.34 11.51
C TYR A 97 -7.99 6.18 11.10
N THR A 98 -8.22 6.02 9.80
CA THR A 98 -9.05 4.94 9.25
C THR A 98 -8.33 4.27 8.10
N THR A 99 -8.49 2.96 8.00
CA THR A 99 -8.06 2.16 6.86
C THR A 99 -9.08 1.04 6.66
N LYS A 100 -9.07 0.44 5.47
CA LYS A 100 -9.93 -0.70 5.13
C LYS A 100 -9.28 -1.50 4.01
N PRO A 101 -9.49 -2.83 3.95
CA PRO A 101 -9.00 -3.61 2.86
C PRO A 101 -9.70 -3.24 1.55
N VAL A 102 -8.93 -3.25 0.47
CA VAL A 102 -9.41 -3.12 -0.91
C VAL A 102 -8.97 -4.34 -1.71
N TYR A 103 -9.78 -4.74 -2.67
CA TYR A 103 -9.47 -5.90 -3.51
C TYR A 103 -8.37 -5.52 -4.51
N GLN A 104 -7.34 -6.38 -4.60
CA GLN A 104 -6.24 -6.34 -5.57
C GLN A 104 -6.33 -7.59 -6.44
N GLN A 105 -6.30 -7.43 -7.76
CA GLN A 105 -6.25 -8.55 -8.69
C GLN A 105 -4.83 -9.14 -8.72
N TYR A 106 -4.68 -10.45 -8.95
CA TYR A 106 -3.36 -11.01 -9.22
C TYR A 106 -2.88 -10.62 -10.62
N GLU A 107 -1.63 -10.19 -10.75
CA GLU A 107 -0.98 -9.88 -12.05
C GLU A 107 -1.12 -11.04 -13.06
N LEU A 108 -0.87 -12.27 -12.59
CA LEU A 108 -1.08 -13.48 -13.39
C LEU A 108 -2.49 -13.58 -13.98
N ASN A 109 -3.51 -13.12 -13.24
CA ASN A 109 -4.89 -13.14 -13.69
C ASN A 109 -5.17 -12.10 -14.78
N GLU A 110 -4.47 -10.97 -14.75
CA GLU A 110 -4.55 -9.94 -15.81
C GLU A 110 -4.08 -10.48 -17.16
N ALA A 111 -3.06 -11.34 -17.17
CA ALA A 111 -2.62 -12.08 -18.36
C ALA A 111 -3.53 -13.26 -18.76
N GLY A 112 -4.67 -13.44 -18.09
CA GLY A 112 -5.63 -14.49 -18.39
C GLY A 112 -5.26 -15.86 -17.85
N LEU A 113 -4.25 -15.96 -16.97
CA LEU A 113 -3.97 -17.18 -16.23
C LEU A 113 -4.99 -17.29 -15.08
N LEU A 114 -5.81 -18.32 -15.14
CA LEU A 114 -6.78 -18.62 -14.08
C LEU A 114 -6.17 -19.66 -13.14
N LEU A 115 -6.42 -19.51 -11.84
CA LEU A 115 -6.24 -20.63 -10.90
C LEU A 115 -7.14 -21.79 -11.34
N GLU A 116 -6.67 -23.03 -11.18
CA GLU A 116 -7.40 -24.22 -11.61
C GLU A 116 -8.87 -24.26 -11.13
N VAL A 117 -9.71 -24.87 -11.96
CA VAL A 117 -11.12 -25.15 -11.66
C VAL A 117 -11.21 -25.98 -10.38
N GLY A 118 -11.81 -25.42 -9.32
CA GLY A 118 -12.08 -26.12 -8.06
C GLY A 118 -11.41 -25.52 -6.83
N VAL A 119 -10.40 -24.67 -7.02
CA VAL A 119 -10.05 -23.65 -6.02
C VAL A 119 -11.12 -22.57 -6.16
N ALA A 120 -11.69 -22.06 -5.06
CA ALA A 120 -12.59 -20.90 -5.14
C ALA A 120 -11.91 -19.87 -6.05
N ASN A 121 -12.57 -19.43 -7.14
CA ASN A 121 -12.03 -18.58 -8.20
C ASN A 121 -11.49 -17.25 -7.60
N ARG A 122 -10.34 -17.32 -6.92
CA ARG A 122 -9.69 -16.22 -6.26
C ARG A 122 -8.84 -15.58 -7.32
N THR A 123 -9.41 -14.60 -7.98
CA THR A 123 -8.74 -13.77 -8.97
C THR A 123 -7.82 -12.73 -8.34
N GLY A 124 -7.71 -12.71 -7.00
CA GLY A 124 -6.96 -11.71 -6.26
C GLY A 124 -6.99 -11.92 -4.76
N TYR A 125 -6.56 -10.88 -4.05
CA TYR A 125 -6.44 -10.80 -2.59
C TYR A 125 -6.92 -9.43 -2.08
N PHE A 126 -6.90 -9.21 -0.77
CA PHE A 126 -7.26 -7.92 -0.18
C PHE A 126 -6.00 -7.26 0.38
N ILE A 127 -5.70 -6.05 -0.07
CA ILE A 127 -4.56 -5.25 0.36
C ILE A 127 -5.03 -4.13 1.30
N GLU A 128 -4.22 -3.81 2.30
CA GLU A 128 -4.51 -2.77 3.28
C GLU A 128 -3.24 -2.07 3.74
N GLY A 129 -3.26 -0.74 3.70
CA GLY A 129 -2.24 0.10 4.32
C GLY A 129 -2.50 0.18 5.81
N TRP A 130 -1.48 -0.08 6.62
CA TRP A 130 -1.56 0.05 8.07
C TRP A 130 -0.32 0.78 8.58
N MET A 131 -0.53 2.03 9.03
CA MET A 131 0.53 2.89 9.54
C MET A 131 1.64 3.10 8.50
N ALA A 132 1.25 3.44 7.26
CA ALA A 132 2.13 3.64 6.10
C ALA A 132 2.83 2.38 5.53
N ASP A 133 2.55 1.19 6.06
CA ASP A 133 3.09 -0.07 5.55
C ASP A 133 2.01 -0.88 4.81
N LYS A 134 2.40 -1.59 3.74
CA LYS A 134 1.54 -2.47 2.92
C LYS A 134 1.35 -3.84 3.59
N TYR A 135 0.10 -4.27 3.75
CA TYR A 135 -0.30 -5.59 4.28
C TYR A 135 -1.36 -6.26 3.40
N VAL A 136 -1.54 -7.57 3.62
CA VAL A 136 -2.65 -8.37 3.08
C VAL A 136 -3.63 -8.66 4.20
N ALA A 137 -4.91 -8.35 3.97
CA ALA A 137 -6.01 -8.66 4.87
C ALA A 137 -6.56 -10.06 4.56
N ILE A 138 -6.38 -10.99 5.49
CA ILE A 138 -6.92 -12.34 5.36
C ILE A 138 -8.43 -12.27 5.46
N ASP A 139 -9.13 -12.85 4.48
CA ASP A 139 -10.60 -12.89 4.40
C ASP A 139 -11.26 -11.50 4.44
N ASN A 140 -10.62 -10.47 3.86
CA ASN A 140 -11.12 -9.09 3.87
C ASN A 140 -11.38 -8.56 5.30
N ASN A 141 -10.53 -8.94 6.25
CA ASN A 141 -10.64 -8.55 7.65
C ASN A 141 -9.47 -7.64 8.04
N ALA A 142 -9.79 -6.37 8.33
CA ALA A 142 -8.83 -5.33 8.71
C ALA A 142 -8.04 -5.63 9.99
N ASP A 143 -8.56 -6.49 10.85
CA ASP A 143 -7.91 -6.91 12.10
C ASP A 143 -7.02 -8.16 11.92
N LYS A 144 -6.93 -8.69 10.68
CA LYS A 144 -6.15 -9.89 10.35
C LYS A 144 -5.18 -9.61 9.20
N LEU A 145 -4.12 -8.91 9.53
CA LEU A 145 -3.10 -8.47 8.59
C LEU A 145 -1.87 -9.40 8.59
N VAL A 146 -1.36 -9.70 7.41
CA VAL A 146 -0.08 -10.39 7.20
C VAL A 146 0.77 -9.66 6.18
N LYS A 147 2.10 -9.85 6.22
CA LYS A 147 2.98 -9.29 5.19
C LYS A 147 2.80 -10.08 3.90
N LEU A 148 2.72 -9.35 2.78
CA LEU A 148 2.85 -9.96 1.46
C LEU A 148 4.27 -10.54 1.34
N LEU A 149 4.36 -11.80 0.95
CA LEU A 149 5.64 -12.50 0.86
C LEU A 149 6.30 -12.29 -0.50
N VAL A 150 5.55 -12.62 -1.56
CA VAL A 150 5.96 -12.52 -2.95
C VAL A 150 4.72 -12.21 -3.78
N GLU A 151 4.93 -11.37 -4.78
CA GLU A 151 3.99 -11.05 -5.86
C GLU A 151 4.69 -11.48 -7.14
N PHE A 152 4.01 -12.23 -7.99
CA PHE A 152 4.55 -12.72 -9.25
C PHE A 152 3.90 -11.95 -10.38
N GLU A 153 4.72 -11.41 -11.26
CA GLU A 153 4.29 -10.69 -12.44
C GLU A 153 3.73 -11.65 -13.50
N ASP A 154 3.10 -11.10 -14.53
CA ASP A 154 2.45 -11.89 -15.57
C ASP A 154 3.40 -12.71 -16.45
N ASP A 155 4.67 -12.30 -16.54
CA ASP A 155 5.71 -12.95 -17.32
C ASP A 155 6.69 -13.80 -16.49
N ASP A 156 6.52 -13.83 -15.16
CA ASP A 156 7.37 -14.58 -14.23
C ASP A 156 7.22 -16.09 -14.45
N LYS A 157 8.35 -16.76 -14.67
CA LYS A 157 8.41 -18.21 -14.89
C LYS A 157 9.57 -18.84 -14.13
N LYS A 158 9.27 -19.93 -13.42
CA LYS A 158 10.27 -20.77 -12.76
C LYS A 158 10.17 -22.21 -13.26
N THR A 159 11.27 -22.73 -13.79
CA THR A 159 11.46 -24.17 -14.01
C THR A 159 12.12 -24.77 -12.78
N LEU A 160 11.55 -25.86 -12.25
CA LEU A 160 12.06 -26.60 -11.10
C LEU A 160 12.44 -28.01 -11.50
N SER A 161 13.65 -28.43 -11.10
CA SER A 161 14.02 -29.85 -11.12
C SER A 161 13.47 -30.57 -9.87
N THR A 162 13.25 -31.87 -9.96
CA THR A 162 12.84 -32.66 -8.78
C THR A 162 13.89 -32.56 -7.67
N GLY A 163 13.46 -32.24 -6.45
CA GLY A 163 14.33 -32.00 -5.29
C GLY A 163 14.99 -30.62 -5.24
N GLU A 164 14.81 -29.77 -6.25
CA GLU A 164 15.22 -28.36 -6.21
C GLU A 164 14.25 -27.56 -5.34
N ALA A 165 14.78 -26.87 -4.33
CA ALA A 165 14.01 -25.94 -3.51
C ALA A 165 14.01 -24.54 -4.15
N TRP A 166 12.81 -24.01 -4.40
CA TRP A 166 12.59 -22.61 -4.73
C TRP A 166 12.34 -21.81 -3.46
N ASP A 167 13.28 -20.95 -3.10
CA ASP A 167 13.07 -19.98 -2.01
C ASP A 167 12.03 -18.92 -2.43
N LEU A 168 10.97 -18.80 -1.64
CA LEU A 168 9.90 -17.81 -1.81
C LEU A 168 10.08 -16.60 -0.87
N GLY A 169 11.15 -16.60 -0.07
CA GLY A 169 11.39 -15.61 0.97
C GLY A 169 10.76 -15.98 2.31
N GLY A 170 11.12 -15.25 3.37
CA GLY A 170 10.53 -15.41 4.70
C GLY A 170 10.72 -16.79 5.34
N GLY A 171 11.63 -17.62 4.81
CA GLY A 171 11.85 -19.00 5.23
C GLY A 171 10.91 -20.03 4.59
N PHE A 172 10.07 -19.62 3.63
CA PHE A 172 9.21 -20.50 2.87
C PHE A 172 9.88 -20.93 1.57
N SER A 173 9.68 -22.19 1.18
CA SER A 173 10.17 -22.71 -0.10
C SER A 173 9.19 -23.68 -0.72
N LEU A 174 9.13 -23.72 -2.06
CA LEU A 174 8.40 -24.71 -2.84
C LEU A 174 9.37 -25.73 -3.43
N THR A 175 9.08 -27.03 -3.35
CA THR A 175 9.97 -28.07 -3.89
C THR A 175 9.16 -29.06 -4.71
N ALA A 176 9.54 -29.30 -5.97
CA ALA A 176 8.95 -30.41 -6.72
C ALA A 176 9.47 -31.74 -6.18
N GLN A 177 8.63 -32.50 -5.49
CA GLN A 177 9.00 -33.76 -4.84
C GLN A 177 9.13 -34.91 -5.84
N GLN A 178 8.12 -35.07 -6.70
CA GLN A 178 8.05 -36.14 -7.69
C GLN A 178 7.20 -35.72 -8.89
N ILE A 179 7.50 -36.30 -10.04
CA ILE A 179 6.69 -36.20 -11.26
C ILE A 179 6.14 -37.61 -11.54
N ASP A 180 4.88 -37.70 -11.95
CA ASP A 180 4.29 -38.99 -12.32
C ASP A 180 4.95 -39.60 -13.57
N LEU A 181 4.67 -40.88 -13.82
CA LEU A 181 5.34 -41.61 -14.91
C LEU A 181 4.99 -41.05 -16.29
N GLU A 182 3.77 -40.51 -16.41
CA GLU A 182 3.24 -39.88 -17.61
C GLU A 182 3.79 -38.47 -17.84
N GLY A 183 4.34 -37.81 -16.81
CA GLY A 183 4.86 -36.45 -16.90
C GLY A 183 3.79 -35.35 -16.88
N GLU A 184 2.57 -35.68 -16.44
CA GLU A 184 1.40 -34.80 -16.45
C GLU A 184 1.04 -34.27 -15.06
N LYS A 185 1.59 -34.86 -13.98
CA LYS A 185 1.35 -34.43 -12.59
C LYS A 185 2.65 -34.29 -11.82
N CYS A 186 2.67 -33.28 -10.95
CA CYS A 186 3.78 -33.03 -10.03
C CYS A 186 3.25 -33.03 -8.60
N TRP A 187 3.94 -33.75 -7.71
CA TRP A 187 3.77 -33.58 -6.27
C TRP A 187 4.70 -32.45 -5.81
N LEU A 188 4.11 -31.35 -5.35
CA LEU A 188 4.79 -30.21 -4.71
C LEU A 188 4.88 -30.36 -3.18
#